data_AF-A0A933N814-F1
#
_entry.id   AF-A0A933N814-F1
#
_cell.length_a   1.000
_cell.length_b   1.000
_cell.length_c   1.000
_cell.angle_alpha   90.00
_cell.angle_beta   90.00
_cell.angle_gamma   90.00
#
_symmetry.space_group_name_H-M   'P 1'
#
loop_
_entity.id
_entity.type
_entity.pdbx_description
1 polymer ?
#
loop_
_entity_poly.entity_id
_entity_poly.type
_entity_poly.pdbx_seq_one_letter_code
_entity_poly.pdbx_strand_id
1 'polypeptide(L)'
;MSYLLRILLGLAVLGAGLDAFILLRRRPPISDSDMATAAEVLAESRRPGDVVVVSPLFSMRELAAFRAEVVSPAIPSPETLASRRVLLVDRTDVRTRMPGTPTKRLPIASALELSTYEPSGSSTIVVFDLIADLQKARMSVVRDGHETACVQPRSEGGLGCAPEPEWLYLAPRSLELDGRTVSCVWAHPTTNGVIRIELPAIPAPPTGRKLVLELEGGLTDEAATTPDGASVDATVSQGQARLGAILVPNARGIRRASIPISGDVPARIEVTTARDGRRHFCLNVRIAEGPG
;
A
#
# COMPACT_ATOMS: atom_id res chain seq x y z
N MET A 1 46.40 -8.89 -45.05
CA MET A 1 45.10 -8.43 -44.50
C MET A 1 45.36 -7.85 -43.11
N SER A 2 45.17 -6.55 -42.91
CA SER A 2 45.57 -5.88 -41.67
C SER A 2 44.71 -6.35 -40.49
N TYR A 3 45.29 -6.33 -39.29
CA TYR A 3 44.61 -6.71 -38.03
C TYR A 3 43.28 -5.95 -37.84
N LEU A 4 43.25 -4.69 -38.28
CA LEU A 4 42.07 -3.82 -38.29
C LEU A 4 40.90 -4.41 -39.12
N LEU A 5 41.19 -4.99 -40.29
CA LEU A 5 40.14 -5.58 -41.14
C LEU A 5 39.50 -6.81 -40.49
N ARG A 6 40.27 -7.60 -39.73
CA ARG A 6 39.73 -8.77 -38.99
C ARG A 6 38.82 -8.36 -37.84
N ILE A 7 39.16 -7.28 -37.13
CA ILE A 7 38.33 -6.72 -36.04
C ILE A 7 37.01 -6.18 -36.60
N LEU A 8 37.07 -5.39 -37.69
CA LEU A 8 35.87 -4.85 -38.33
C LEU A 8 34.95 -5.95 -38.87
N LEU A 9 35.51 -7.01 -39.46
CA LEU A 9 34.73 -8.15 -39.93
C LEU A 9 34.08 -8.92 -38.75
N GLY A 10 34.80 -9.09 -37.64
CA GLY A 10 34.26 -9.73 -36.43
C GLY A 10 33.10 -8.94 -35.81
N LEU A 11 33.21 -7.61 -35.74
CA LEU A 11 32.14 -6.73 -35.27
C LEU A 11 30.92 -6.76 -36.21
N ALA A 12 31.14 -6.78 -37.53
CA ALA A 12 30.06 -6.88 -38.51
C ALA A 12 29.29 -8.22 -38.40
N VAL A 13 30.01 -9.33 -38.21
CA VAL A 13 29.39 -10.66 -38.00
C VAL A 13 28.64 -10.73 -36.68
N LEU A 14 29.17 -10.14 -35.60
CA LEU A 14 28.48 -10.05 -34.31
C LEU A 14 27.21 -9.18 -34.41
N GLY A 15 27.29 -8.03 -35.09
CA GLY A 15 26.14 -7.16 -35.34
C GLY A 15 25.05 -7.85 -36.14
N ALA A 16 25.41 -8.46 -37.29
CA ALA A 16 24.48 -9.21 -38.11
C ALA A 16 23.89 -10.43 -37.38
N GLY A 17 24.68 -11.10 -36.54
CA GLY A 17 24.22 -12.21 -35.70
C GLY A 17 23.22 -11.76 -34.64
N LEU A 18 23.44 -10.60 -34.01
CA LEU A 18 22.52 -10.01 -33.04
C LEU A 18 21.22 -9.55 -33.71
N ASP A 19 21.31 -8.87 -34.86
CA ASP A 19 20.13 -8.42 -35.62
C ASP A 19 19.33 -9.61 -36.14
N ALA A 20 19.99 -10.65 -36.68
CA ALA A 20 19.33 -11.88 -37.08
C ALA A 20 18.70 -12.59 -35.88
N PHE A 21 19.36 -12.62 -34.72
CA PHE A 21 18.80 -13.18 -33.50
C PHE A 21 17.58 -12.41 -32.99
N ILE A 22 17.59 -11.08 -33.07
CA ILE A 22 16.46 -10.21 -32.75
C ILE A 22 15.32 -10.41 -33.75
N LEU A 23 15.62 -10.50 -35.05
CA LEU A 23 14.66 -10.73 -36.12
C LEU A 23 14.05 -12.13 -36.05
N LEU A 24 14.85 -13.17 -35.80
CA LEU A 24 14.39 -14.55 -35.63
C LEU A 24 13.62 -14.74 -34.32
N ARG A 25 13.83 -13.86 -33.33
CA ARG A 25 13.02 -13.78 -32.11
C ARG A 25 11.85 -12.81 -32.22
N ARG A 26 11.59 -12.19 -33.38
CA ARG A 26 10.36 -11.43 -33.58
C ARG A 26 9.20 -12.40 -33.53
N ARG A 27 8.50 -12.36 -32.41
CA ARG A 27 7.29 -13.13 -32.20
C ARG A 27 6.22 -12.62 -33.16
N PRO A 28 5.37 -13.51 -33.71
CA PRO A 28 4.22 -13.06 -34.46
C PRO A 28 3.38 -12.14 -33.55
N PRO A 29 2.95 -10.98 -34.07
CA PRO A 29 2.04 -10.10 -33.32
C PRO A 29 0.74 -10.85 -33.06
N ILE A 30 0.15 -10.60 -31.90
CA ILE A 30 -1.20 -11.06 -31.58
C ILE A 30 -2.19 -10.27 -32.44
N SER A 31 -3.22 -10.94 -32.95
CA SER A 31 -4.22 -10.28 -33.79
C SER A 31 -5.00 -9.23 -33.00
N ASP A 32 -5.40 -8.13 -33.65
CA ASP A 32 -6.20 -7.08 -32.97
C ASP A 32 -7.52 -7.66 -32.42
N SER A 33 -8.10 -8.69 -33.08
CA SER A 33 -9.29 -9.39 -32.61
C SER A 33 -9.04 -10.15 -31.30
N ASP A 34 -7.94 -10.90 -31.21
CA ASP A 34 -7.60 -11.64 -29.98
C ASP A 34 -7.32 -10.66 -28.82
N MET A 35 -6.67 -9.53 -29.11
CA MET A 35 -6.43 -8.47 -28.12
C MET A 35 -7.72 -7.82 -27.64
N ALA A 36 -8.69 -7.59 -28.53
CA ALA A 36 -10.01 -7.08 -28.16
C ALA A 36 -10.76 -8.06 -27.25
N THR A 37 -10.78 -9.35 -27.61
CA THR A 37 -11.37 -10.41 -26.77
C THR A 37 -10.68 -10.49 -25.40
N ALA A 38 -9.36 -10.35 -25.34
CA ALA A 38 -8.62 -10.31 -24.09
C ALA A 38 -9.00 -9.13 -23.20
N ALA A 39 -9.22 -7.95 -23.79
CA ALA A 39 -9.67 -6.78 -23.05
C ALA A 39 -11.10 -6.95 -22.49
N GLU A 40 -12.01 -7.55 -23.26
CA GLU A 40 -13.38 -7.85 -22.80
C GLU A 40 -13.38 -8.86 -21.64
N VAL A 41 -12.70 -9.99 -21.79
CA VAL A 41 -12.61 -11.02 -20.74
C VAL A 41 -11.94 -10.47 -19.48
N LEU A 42 -10.92 -9.62 -19.63
CA LEU A 42 -10.28 -8.94 -18.50
C LEU A 42 -11.27 -8.03 -17.79
N ALA A 43 -12.02 -7.20 -18.53
CA ALA A 43 -13.00 -6.28 -17.96
C ALA A 43 -14.11 -7.02 -17.18
N GLU A 44 -14.59 -8.15 -17.71
CA GLU A 44 -15.58 -9.01 -17.04
C GLU A 44 -15.02 -9.71 -15.80
N SER A 45 -13.74 -10.09 -15.84
CA SER A 45 -13.08 -10.83 -14.74
C SER A 45 -12.63 -9.93 -13.59
N ARG A 46 -12.49 -8.63 -13.85
CA ARG A 46 -11.93 -7.65 -12.93
C ARG A 46 -12.90 -7.28 -11.82
N ARG A 47 -12.36 -7.12 -10.61
CA ARG A 47 -13.05 -6.59 -9.44
C ARG A 47 -12.36 -5.31 -8.94
N PRO A 48 -13.06 -4.43 -8.21
CA PRO A 48 -12.43 -3.31 -7.52
C PRO A 48 -11.27 -3.81 -6.64
N GLY A 49 -10.08 -3.22 -6.81
CA GLY A 49 -8.86 -3.59 -6.07
C GLY A 49 -7.93 -4.59 -6.77
N ASP A 50 -8.38 -5.26 -7.83
CA ASP A 50 -7.54 -6.17 -8.62
C ASP A 50 -6.34 -5.43 -9.23
N VAL A 51 -5.17 -6.07 -9.19
CA VAL A 51 -3.98 -5.61 -9.90
C VAL A 51 -3.94 -6.27 -11.26
N VAL A 52 -3.96 -5.45 -12.31
CA VAL A 52 -3.84 -5.93 -13.69
C VAL A 52 -2.39 -5.84 -14.14
N VAL A 53 -1.85 -6.98 -14.54
CA VAL A 53 -0.52 -7.14 -15.12
C VAL A 53 -0.68 -7.67 -16.53
N VAL A 54 0.12 -7.14 -17.43
CA VAL A 54 0.20 -7.61 -18.80
C VAL A 54 1.61 -8.07 -19.09
N SER A 55 1.77 -9.08 -19.94
CA SER A 55 3.08 -9.58 -20.35
C SER A 55 3.98 -8.42 -20.81
N PRO A 56 5.24 -8.32 -20.32
CA PRO A 56 6.20 -7.34 -20.83
C PRO A 56 6.60 -7.62 -22.29
N LEU A 57 6.08 -8.71 -22.86
CA LEU A 57 6.33 -9.17 -24.21
C LEU A 57 5.36 -8.60 -25.24
N PHE A 58 4.32 -7.87 -24.80
CA PHE A 58 3.43 -7.15 -25.71
C PHE A 58 4.08 -5.88 -26.23
N SER A 59 3.85 -5.62 -27.52
CA SER A 59 4.17 -4.36 -28.18
C SER A 59 3.23 -3.24 -27.71
N MET A 60 3.63 -1.98 -27.93
CA MET A 60 2.79 -0.82 -27.60
C MET A 60 1.44 -0.84 -28.31
N ARG A 61 1.37 -1.40 -29.53
CA ARG A 61 0.11 -1.57 -30.27
C ARG A 61 -0.83 -2.55 -29.57
N GLU A 62 -0.32 -3.70 -29.15
CA GLU A 62 -1.10 -4.70 -28.42
C GLU A 62 -1.56 -4.12 -27.07
N LEU A 63 -0.68 -3.42 -26.35
CA LEU A 63 -1.02 -2.78 -25.07
C LEU A 63 -2.13 -1.74 -25.18
N ALA A 64 -2.28 -1.08 -26.34
CA ALA A 64 -3.33 -0.08 -26.55
C ALA A 64 -4.76 -0.65 -26.39
N ALA A 65 -4.94 -1.96 -26.57
CA ALA A 65 -6.23 -2.63 -26.39
C ALA A 65 -6.75 -2.58 -24.94
N PHE A 66 -5.85 -2.54 -23.95
CA PHE A 66 -6.23 -2.58 -22.52
C PHE A 66 -6.51 -1.20 -21.90
N ARG A 67 -6.45 -0.11 -22.68
CA ARG A 67 -6.70 1.27 -22.23
C ARG A 67 -5.87 1.68 -20.98
N ALA A 68 -6.25 2.74 -20.28
CA ALA A 68 -5.59 3.27 -19.08
C ALA A 68 -5.71 2.36 -17.82
N GLU A 69 -6.16 1.12 -17.97
CA GLU A 69 -6.49 0.21 -16.88
C GLU A 69 -5.33 -0.70 -16.45
N VAL A 70 -4.20 -0.65 -17.16
CA VAL A 70 -3.00 -1.44 -16.87
C VAL A 70 -2.16 -0.73 -15.82
N VAL A 71 -1.91 -1.41 -14.70
CA VAL A 71 -1.19 -0.83 -13.56
C VAL A 71 0.32 -0.96 -13.71
N SER A 72 0.83 -1.98 -14.40
CA SER A 72 2.27 -2.06 -14.70
C SER A 72 2.61 -3.16 -15.72
N PRO A 73 3.55 -2.92 -16.67
CA PRO A 73 4.23 -4.00 -17.39
C PRO A 73 5.28 -4.71 -16.52
N ALA A 74 5.50 -4.27 -15.27
CA ALA A 74 6.42 -4.91 -14.34
C ALA A 74 5.75 -6.09 -13.62
N ILE A 75 6.54 -7.15 -13.41
CA ILE A 75 6.16 -8.29 -12.56
C ILE A 75 5.92 -7.74 -11.14
N PRO A 76 4.73 -7.96 -10.54
CA PRO A 76 4.45 -7.52 -9.17
C PRO A 76 5.42 -8.13 -8.17
N SER A 77 5.69 -7.38 -7.09
CA SER A 77 6.46 -7.92 -5.97
C SER A 77 5.74 -9.12 -5.33
N PRO A 78 6.46 -10.04 -4.67
CA PRO A 78 5.83 -11.09 -3.87
C PRO A 78 4.83 -10.57 -2.85
N GLU A 79 5.07 -9.37 -2.30
CA GLU A 79 4.15 -8.69 -1.38
C GLU A 79 2.84 -8.33 -2.08
N THR A 80 2.89 -7.89 -3.33
CA THR A 80 1.68 -7.59 -4.12
C THR A 80 0.86 -8.86 -4.37
N LEU A 81 1.52 -9.97 -4.72
CA LEU A 81 0.84 -11.26 -4.93
C LEU A 81 0.29 -11.86 -3.63
N ALA A 82 0.95 -11.60 -2.51
CA ALA A 82 0.48 -12.01 -1.19
C ALA A 82 -0.69 -11.16 -0.69
N SER A 83 -0.86 -9.95 -1.25
CA SER A 83 -1.79 -8.92 -0.78
C SER A 83 -2.96 -8.63 -1.72
N ARG A 84 -2.92 -9.03 -2.99
CA ARG A 84 -3.99 -8.71 -3.93
C ARG A 84 -4.22 -9.83 -4.91
N ARG A 85 -5.46 -9.89 -5.39
CA ARG A 85 -5.77 -10.66 -6.58
C ARG A 85 -5.08 -10.00 -7.77
N VAL A 86 -4.23 -10.78 -8.45
CA VAL A 86 -3.50 -10.34 -9.64
C VAL A 86 -4.07 -11.03 -10.85
N LEU A 87 -4.49 -10.23 -11.83
CA LEU A 87 -4.92 -10.67 -13.14
C LEU A 87 -3.75 -10.46 -14.11
N LEU A 88 -3.14 -11.56 -14.56
CA LEU A 88 -2.09 -11.54 -15.56
C LEU A 88 -2.67 -11.94 -16.92
N VAL A 89 -2.63 -11.01 -17.88
CA VAL A 89 -2.85 -11.34 -19.30
C VAL A 89 -1.50 -11.66 -19.94
N ASP A 90 -1.36 -12.86 -20.45
CA ASP A 90 -0.08 -13.38 -20.92
C ASP A 90 -0.20 -14.13 -22.24
N ARG A 91 0.95 -14.34 -22.91
CA ARG A 91 1.00 -15.18 -24.10
C ARG A 91 1.14 -16.66 -23.72
N THR A 92 0.43 -17.52 -24.42
CA THR A 92 0.51 -18.98 -24.20
C THR A 92 1.83 -19.58 -24.70
N ASP A 93 2.41 -18.98 -25.75
CA ASP A 93 3.68 -19.40 -26.37
C ASP A 93 4.90 -19.06 -25.52
N VAL A 94 4.85 -17.95 -24.77
CA VAL A 94 5.89 -17.53 -23.83
C VAL A 94 5.27 -16.89 -22.60
N ARG A 95 5.27 -17.65 -21.50
CA ARG A 95 4.69 -17.20 -20.23
C ARG A 95 5.68 -16.36 -19.42
N THR A 96 5.20 -15.24 -18.93
CA THR A 96 5.80 -14.40 -17.91
C THR A 96 5.94 -15.21 -16.62
N ARG A 97 7.17 -15.22 -16.08
CA ARG A 97 7.45 -15.93 -14.84
C ARG A 97 6.99 -15.10 -13.63
N MET A 98 5.81 -15.41 -13.12
CA MET A 98 5.31 -14.84 -11.86
C MET A 98 5.76 -15.67 -10.66
N PRO A 99 5.96 -15.05 -9.49
CA PRO A 99 6.00 -15.76 -8.21
C PRO A 99 4.69 -16.53 -7.95
N GLY A 100 4.80 -17.75 -7.41
CA GLY A 100 3.63 -18.55 -7.03
C GLY A 100 3.00 -19.34 -8.17
N THR A 101 1.84 -19.94 -7.89
CA THR A 101 1.04 -20.70 -8.88
C THR A 101 -0.30 -20.01 -9.04
N PRO A 102 -0.78 -19.75 -10.27
CA PRO A 102 -2.09 -19.16 -10.47
C PRO A 102 -3.18 -20.11 -9.97
N THR A 103 -4.18 -19.56 -9.30
CA THR A 103 -5.35 -20.31 -8.81
C THR A 103 -6.32 -20.64 -9.93
N LYS A 104 -6.34 -19.83 -11.00
CA LYS A 104 -7.14 -20.07 -12.21
C LYS A 104 -6.35 -19.68 -13.45
N ARG A 105 -6.51 -20.46 -14.51
CA ARG A 105 -6.07 -20.13 -15.88
C ARG A 105 -7.26 -20.21 -16.80
N LEU A 106 -7.46 -19.17 -17.59
CA LEU A 106 -8.54 -19.08 -18.58
C LEU A 106 -7.91 -18.78 -19.95
N PRO A 107 -7.90 -19.75 -20.88
CA PRO A 107 -7.57 -19.46 -22.28
C PRO A 107 -8.56 -18.42 -22.82
N ILE A 108 -8.07 -17.30 -23.35
CA ILE A 108 -8.93 -16.23 -23.87
C ILE A 108 -9.01 -16.31 -25.40
N ALA A 109 -7.86 -16.59 -26.03
CA ALA A 109 -7.70 -16.69 -27.46
C ALA A 109 -6.60 -17.70 -27.79
N SER A 110 -6.37 -17.97 -29.07
CA SER A 110 -5.40 -18.98 -29.54
C SER A 110 -3.99 -18.80 -28.93
N ALA A 111 -3.57 -17.56 -28.71
CA ALA A 111 -2.25 -17.20 -28.21
C ALA A 111 -2.25 -16.50 -26.85
N LEU A 112 -3.40 -16.38 -26.17
CA LEU A 112 -3.54 -15.60 -24.93
C LEU A 112 -4.22 -16.39 -23.81
N GLU A 113 -3.75 -16.16 -22.58
CA GLU A 113 -4.30 -16.72 -21.35
C GLU A 113 -4.44 -15.62 -20.29
N LEU A 114 -5.56 -15.63 -19.55
CA LEU A 114 -5.73 -14.89 -18.32
C LEU A 114 -5.40 -15.82 -17.14
N SER A 115 -4.29 -15.54 -16.46
CA SER A 115 -3.93 -16.19 -15.20
C SER A 115 -4.41 -15.35 -14.02
N THR A 116 -5.16 -15.94 -13.10
CA THR A 116 -5.53 -15.33 -11.82
C THR A 116 -4.61 -15.87 -10.73
N TYR A 117 -3.98 -14.96 -9.98
CA TYR A 117 -3.28 -15.27 -8.75
C TYR A 117 -4.09 -14.67 -7.60
N GLU A 118 -4.56 -15.52 -6.71
CA GLU A 118 -5.19 -15.07 -5.46
C GLU A 118 -4.14 -15.08 -4.35
N PRO A 119 -4.23 -14.18 -3.37
CA PRO A 119 -3.53 -14.33 -2.10
C PRO A 119 -3.77 -15.73 -1.54
N SER A 120 -2.75 -16.37 -0.97
CA SER A 120 -2.98 -17.61 -0.22
C SER A 120 -4.04 -17.34 0.86
N GLY A 121 -4.98 -18.26 1.10
CA GLY A 121 -6.02 -18.04 2.12
C GLY A 121 -5.47 -17.70 3.51
N SER A 122 -4.23 -18.10 3.80
CA SER A 122 -3.49 -17.81 5.03
C SER A 122 -2.73 -16.48 5.04
N SER A 123 -2.65 -15.73 3.94
CA SER A 123 -1.87 -14.48 3.91
C SER A 123 -2.65 -13.33 4.53
N THR A 124 -1.88 -12.50 5.23
CA THR A 124 -2.31 -11.18 5.72
C THR A 124 -1.96 -10.14 4.66
N ILE A 125 -2.92 -9.28 4.38
CA ILE A 125 -2.93 -8.31 3.29
C ILE A 125 -3.10 -6.94 3.93
N VAL A 126 -2.14 -6.03 3.78
CA VAL A 126 -2.35 -4.66 4.26
C VAL A 126 -3.13 -3.87 3.22
N VAL A 127 -4.35 -3.49 3.59
CA VAL A 127 -5.29 -2.73 2.74
C VAL A 127 -5.25 -1.23 3.03
N PHE A 128 -4.68 -0.83 4.16
CA PHE A 128 -4.41 0.56 4.52
C PHE A 128 -3.19 0.65 5.45
N ASP A 129 -2.28 1.58 5.19
CA ASP A 129 -1.13 1.87 6.06
C ASP A 129 -1.06 3.38 6.30
N LEU A 130 -1.26 3.84 7.54
CA LEU A 130 -1.36 5.27 7.85
C LEU A 130 -0.12 6.08 7.45
N ILE A 131 1.07 5.46 7.44
CA ILE A 131 2.31 6.14 7.04
C ILE A 131 2.28 6.43 5.54
N ALA A 132 1.91 5.44 4.72
CA ALA A 132 1.86 5.55 3.27
C ALA A 132 0.59 6.26 2.76
N ASP A 133 -0.52 6.10 3.47
CA ASP A 133 -1.86 6.52 3.09
C ASP A 133 -2.39 7.70 3.90
N LEU A 134 -1.51 8.46 4.57
CA LEU A 134 -1.87 9.59 5.45
C LEU A 134 -2.89 10.54 4.82
N GLN A 135 -2.74 10.84 3.52
CA GLN A 135 -3.61 11.75 2.77
C GLN A 135 -5.03 11.21 2.52
N LYS A 136 -5.27 9.91 2.73
CA LYS A 136 -6.60 9.29 2.63
C LYS A 136 -7.36 9.33 3.94
N ALA A 137 -6.68 9.55 5.06
CA ALA A 137 -7.32 9.72 6.36
C ALA A 137 -7.79 11.17 6.54
N ARG A 138 -8.92 11.35 7.21
CA ARG A 138 -9.37 12.68 7.67
C ARG A 138 -8.83 12.91 9.07
N MET A 139 -8.26 14.08 9.29
CA MET A 139 -7.63 14.42 10.55
C MET A 139 -8.21 15.72 11.08
N SER A 140 -8.45 15.75 12.38
CA SER A 140 -8.93 16.94 13.06
C SER A 140 -8.48 16.98 14.51
N VAL A 141 -8.55 18.16 15.10
CA VAL A 141 -8.36 18.40 16.53
C VAL A 141 -9.70 18.84 17.07
N VAL A 142 -10.19 18.14 18.09
CA VAL A 142 -11.44 18.48 18.77
C VAL A 142 -11.12 19.05 20.14
N ARG A 143 -11.59 20.27 20.42
CA ARG A 143 -11.40 20.96 21.70
C ARG A 143 -12.69 21.70 22.05
N ASP A 144 -13.22 21.46 23.25
CA ASP A 144 -14.44 22.13 23.74
C ASP A 144 -15.60 22.08 22.74
N GLY A 145 -15.77 20.93 22.06
CA GLY A 145 -16.79 20.70 21.04
C GLY A 145 -16.51 21.32 19.66
N HIS A 146 -15.42 22.08 19.50
CA HIS A 146 -15.00 22.65 18.22
C HIS A 146 -14.04 21.71 17.51
N GLU A 147 -14.28 21.47 16.23
CA GLU A 147 -13.44 20.61 15.39
C GLU A 147 -12.65 21.45 14.38
N THR A 148 -11.33 21.37 14.46
CA THR A 148 -10.39 22.01 13.53
C THR A 148 -9.81 20.95 12.60
N ALA A 149 -10.10 21.04 11.30
CA ALA A 149 -9.58 20.10 10.32
C ALA A 149 -8.07 20.30 10.05
N CYS A 150 -7.31 19.21 10.04
CA CYS A 150 -5.90 19.21 9.67
C CYS A 150 -5.74 18.95 8.18
N VAL A 151 -5.74 20.02 7.38
CA VAL A 151 -5.71 19.95 5.91
C VAL A 151 -4.54 20.69 5.28
N GLN A 152 -3.78 21.46 6.07
CA GLN A 152 -2.71 22.30 5.54
C GLN A 152 -1.47 21.45 5.21
N PRO A 153 -1.06 21.32 3.94
CA PRO A 153 0.16 20.57 3.61
C PRO A 153 1.40 21.21 4.23
N ARG A 154 2.34 20.38 4.69
CA ARG A 154 3.63 20.84 5.21
C ARG A 154 4.77 20.50 4.26
N SER A 155 5.83 21.31 4.29
CA SER A 155 6.98 21.15 3.39
C SER A 155 7.74 19.85 3.65
N GLU A 156 7.77 19.41 4.89
CA GLU A 156 8.33 18.12 5.32
C GLU A 156 7.41 16.90 5.08
N GLY A 157 6.24 17.11 4.48
CA GLY A 157 5.15 16.13 4.40
C GLY A 157 4.23 16.15 5.62
N GLY A 158 3.01 15.64 5.45
CA GLY A 158 1.99 15.65 6.50
C GLY A 158 0.98 16.79 6.39
N LEU A 159 0.18 16.95 7.45
CA LEU A 159 -0.96 17.85 7.53
C LEU A 159 -0.91 18.65 8.84
N GLY A 160 -0.89 19.97 8.74
CA GLY A 160 -1.05 20.92 9.85
C GLY A 160 -2.51 21.28 10.12
N CYS A 161 -2.80 21.67 11.36
CA CYS A 161 -4.14 21.89 11.88
C CYS A 161 -4.50 23.38 12.08
N ALA A 162 -4.20 24.27 11.13
CA ALA A 162 -4.51 25.70 11.28
C ALA A 162 -6.00 25.95 11.63
N PRO A 163 -6.32 26.86 12.58
CA PRO A 163 -5.44 27.87 13.19
C PRO A 163 -4.68 27.40 14.44
N GLU A 164 -4.64 26.10 14.73
CA GLU A 164 -3.88 25.57 15.87
C GLU A 164 -2.39 25.93 15.76
N PRO A 165 -1.65 25.92 16.89
CA PRO A 165 -0.22 26.20 16.89
C PRO A 165 0.55 25.36 15.85
N GLU A 166 1.62 25.93 15.28
CA GLU A 166 2.37 25.31 14.17
C GLU A 166 2.97 23.93 14.49
N TRP A 167 3.15 23.61 15.77
CA TRP A 167 3.62 22.32 16.24
C TRP A 167 2.52 21.26 16.28
N LEU A 168 1.25 21.62 16.09
CA LEU A 168 0.14 20.68 16.00
C LEU A 168 -0.07 20.24 14.55
N TYR A 169 0.60 19.15 14.21
CA TYR A 169 0.52 18.53 12.90
C TYR A 169 0.67 17.01 13.00
N LEU A 170 0.32 16.31 11.91
CA LEU A 170 0.57 14.89 11.74
C LEU A 170 1.46 14.70 10.53
N ALA A 171 2.58 13.99 10.68
CA ALA A 171 3.49 13.73 9.57
C ALA A 171 4.22 12.38 9.71
N PRO A 172 4.54 11.70 8.60
CA PRO A 172 5.43 10.55 8.63
C PRO A 172 6.82 10.98 9.10
N ARG A 173 7.37 10.30 10.11
CA ARG A 173 8.71 10.56 10.68
C ARG A 173 9.41 9.25 10.98
N SER A 174 10.73 9.28 11.00
CA SER A 174 11.56 8.25 11.61
C SER A 174 12.09 8.79 12.93
N LEU A 175 11.72 8.16 14.05
CA LEU A 175 11.98 8.64 15.41
C LEU A 175 12.65 7.56 16.25
N GLU A 176 13.42 7.96 17.26
CA GLU A 176 13.97 7.02 18.24
C GLU A 176 12.96 6.70 19.33
N LEU A 177 12.54 5.44 19.36
CA LEU A 177 11.64 4.84 20.34
C LEU A 177 12.32 3.59 20.92
N ASP A 178 12.48 3.55 22.24
CA ASP A 178 13.05 2.39 22.93
C ASP A 178 14.43 2.02 22.36
N GLY A 179 15.27 3.04 22.12
CA GLY A 179 16.61 2.90 21.54
C GLY A 179 16.65 2.44 20.08
N ARG A 180 15.53 2.48 19.34
CA ARG A 180 15.45 2.06 17.93
C ARG A 180 14.80 3.12 17.06
N THR A 181 15.29 3.28 15.83
CA THR A 181 14.63 4.10 14.82
C THR A 181 13.36 3.39 14.31
N VAL A 182 12.21 4.05 14.47
CA VAL A 182 10.90 3.55 14.03
C VAL A 182 10.26 4.57 13.11
N SER A 183 9.73 4.11 11.97
CA SER A 183 8.91 4.94 11.08
C SER A 183 7.44 4.90 11.52
N CYS A 184 6.83 6.06 11.69
CA CYS A 184 5.45 6.21 12.14
C CYS A 184 4.88 7.58 11.75
N VAL A 185 3.61 7.81 12.06
CA VAL A 185 3.02 9.14 12.02
C VAL A 185 3.23 9.80 13.38
N TRP A 186 4.03 10.87 13.38
CA TRP A 186 4.22 11.71 14.55
C TRP A 186 2.98 12.56 14.79
N ALA A 187 2.63 12.73 16.06
CA ALA A 187 1.60 13.65 16.52
C ALA A 187 1.99 14.27 17.87
N HIS A 188 1.46 15.45 18.17
CA HIS A 188 1.62 16.11 19.46
C HIS A 188 0.28 16.25 20.18
N PRO A 189 -0.16 15.23 20.97
CA PRO A 189 -1.40 15.32 21.74
C PRO A 189 -1.43 16.57 22.64
N THR A 190 -2.59 17.20 22.77
CA THR A 190 -2.77 18.46 23.50
C THR A 190 -3.61 18.28 24.77
N THR A 191 -3.38 19.10 25.80
CA THR A 191 -4.20 19.09 27.01
C THR A 191 -5.59 19.60 26.63
N ASN A 192 -6.63 18.88 27.07
CA ASN A 192 -8.05 19.14 26.72
C ASN A 192 -8.36 19.07 25.22
N GLY A 193 -7.46 18.54 24.39
CA GLY A 193 -7.68 18.32 22.97
C GLY A 193 -7.70 16.83 22.63
N VAL A 194 -8.46 16.48 21.60
CA VAL A 194 -8.52 15.14 21.03
C VAL A 194 -8.03 15.23 19.60
N ILE A 195 -6.91 14.56 19.28
CA ILE A 195 -6.54 14.34 17.89
C ILE A 195 -7.40 13.20 17.37
N ARG A 196 -8.25 13.50 16.39
CA ARG A 196 -9.14 12.55 15.74
C ARG A 196 -8.61 12.20 14.36
N ILE A 197 -8.47 10.90 14.10
CA ILE A 197 -8.06 10.35 12.82
C ILE A 197 -9.16 9.40 12.35
N GLU A 198 -9.87 9.78 11.30
CA GLU A 198 -10.88 8.94 10.66
C GLU A 198 -10.27 8.28 9.42
N LEU A 199 -10.18 6.95 9.48
CA LEU A 199 -9.68 6.12 8.39
C LEU A 199 -10.78 5.94 7.34
N PRO A 200 -10.43 5.80 6.05
CA PRO A 200 -11.43 5.53 5.03
C PRO A 200 -12.19 4.23 5.34
N ALA A 201 -13.46 4.16 4.94
CA ALA A 201 -14.19 2.91 4.96
C ALA A 201 -13.49 1.89 4.06
N ILE A 202 -13.16 0.73 4.62
CA ILE A 202 -12.54 -0.36 3.88
C ILE A 202 -13.64 -1.35 3.50
N PRO A 203 -13.78 -1.75 2.21
CA PRO A 203 -14.78 -2.72 1.81
C PRO A 203 -14.75 -3.98 2.66
N ALA A 204 -15.93 -4.57 2.92
CA ALA A 204 -15.98 -5.88 3.58
C ALA A 204 -15.12 -6.91 2.84
N PRO A 205 -14.31 -7.71 3.57
CA PRO A 205 -13.44 -8.69 2.95
C PRO A 205 -14.28 -9.85 2.39
N PRO A 206 -13.74 -10.61 1.43
CA PRO A 206 -14.39 -11.84 0.94
C PRO A 206 -14.70 -12.83 2.07
N THR A 207 -15.67 -13.72 1.82
CA THR A 207 -16.05 -14.78 2.77
C THR A 207 -14.85 -15.57 3.26
N GLY A 208 -14.77 -15.79 4.58
CA GLY A 208 -13.67 -16.52 5.22
C GLY A 208 -12.45 -15.67 5.57
N ARG A 209 -12.52 -14.35 5.35
CA ARG A 209 -11.49 -13.38 5.72
C ARG A 209 -12.05 -12.33 6.67
N LYS A 210 -11.18 -11.70 7.45
CA LYS A 210 -11.53 -10.67 8.43
C LYS A 210 -10.60 -9.47 8.34
N LEU A 211 -11.12 -8.29 8.67
CA LEU A 211 -10.33 -7.08 8.83
C LEU A 211 -9.87 -6.95 10.28
N VAL A 212 -8.59 -6.61 10.45
CA VAL A 212 -7.97 -6.31 11.74
C VAL A 212 -7.25 -4.98 11.60
N LEU A 213 -7.55 -4.05 12.51
CA LEU A 213 -6.77 -2.85 12.70
C LEU A 213 -5.62 -3.16 13.67
N GLU A 214 -4.40 -3.10 13.17
CA GLU A 214 -3.18 -3.14 13.97
C GLU A 214 -2.83 -1.72 14.42
N LEU A 215 -2.98 -1.47 15.72
CA LEU A 215 -2.66 -0.19 16.36
C LEU A 215 -1.34 -0.35 17.13
N GLU A 216 -0.37 0.49 16.82
CA GLU A 216 0.90 0.55 17.51
C GLU A 216 1.21 2.00 17.92
N GLY A 217 1.75 2.20 19.12
CA GLY A 217 2.14 3.53 19.56
C GLY A 217 3.25 3.53 20.61
N GLY A 218 3.98 4.64 20.66
CA GLY A 218 5.07 4.87 21.61
C GLY A 218 5.40 6.36 21.74
N LEU A 219 6.14 6.72 22.78
CA LEU A 219 6.72 8.05 22.94
C LEU A 219 8.17 8.01 22.48
N THR A 220 8.66 9.10 21.87
CA THR A 220 10.11 9.24 21.63
C THR A 220 10.92 9.11 22.92
N ASP A 221 12.17 8.70 22.83
CA ASP A 221 13.02 8.52 24.02
C ASP A 221 13.19 9.81 24.86
N GLU A 222 13.17 10.98 24.22
CA GLU A 222 13.13 12.29 24.90
C GLU A 222 11.81 12.47 25.67
N ALA A 223 10.67 12.25 25.00
CA ALA A 223 9.36 12.41 25.62
C ALA A 223 9.12 11.44 26.78
N ALA A 224 9.58 10.19 26.62
CA ALA A 224 9.46 9.11 27.61
C ALA A 224 10.26 9.35 28.90
N THR A 225 11.25 10.24 28.86
CA THR A 225 12.11 10.56 30.01
C THR A 225 11.81 11.93 30.63
N THR A 226 10.81 12.64 30.11
CA THR A 226 10.38 13.93 30.68
C THR A 226 9.78 13.73 32.08
N PRO A 227 10.28 14.42 33.12
CA PRO A 227 9.69 14.39 34.45
C PRO A 227 8.21 14.78 34.42
N ASP A 228 7.38 14.07 35.17
CA ASP A 228 5.94 14.28 35.26
C ASP A 228 5.19 14.30 33.91
N GLY A 229 5.74 13.63 32.90
CA GLY A 229 5.07 13.42 31.64
C GLY A 229 3.80 12.58 31.81
N ALA A 230 2.72 12.96 31.12
CA ALA A 230 1.49 12.16 31.11
C ALA A 230 1.56 11.00 30.12
N SER A 231 0.69 10.02 30.32
CA SER A 231 0.41 8.97 29.34
C SER A 231 -0.37 9.51 28.14
N VAL A 232 -0.32 8.78 27.04
CA VAL A 232 -1.12 9.01 25.84
C VAL A 232 -2.04 7.80 25.64
N ASP A 233 -3.34 8.05 25.52
CA ASP A 233 -4.34 7.04 25.15
C ASP A 233 -4.64 7.18 23.66
N ALA A 234 -4.65 6.07 22.92
CA ALA A 234 -5.16 6.00 21.56
C ALA A 234 -6.28 4.95 21.51
N THR A 235 -7.51 5.41 21.33
CA THR A 235 -8.72 4.59 21.33
C THR A 235 -9.28 4.43 19.93
N VAL A 236 -9.78 3.24 19.59
CA VAL A 236 -10.40 2.91 18.30
C VAL A 236 -11.90 2.71 18.48
N SER A 237 -12.67 3.28 17.56
CA SER A 237 -14.13 3.11 17.49
C SER A 237 -14.62 2.95 16.05
N GLN A 238 -15.79 2.33 15.89
CA GLN A 238 -16.58 2.34 14.65
C GLN A 238 -18.02 2.74 14.98
N GLY A 239 -18.52 3.79 14.35
CA GLY A 239 -19.80 4.39 14.72
C GLY A 239 -19.80 4.84 16.18
N GLN A 240 -20.68 4.26 17.01
CA GLN A 240 -20.77 4.53 18.45
C GLN A 240 -20.04 3.49 19.32
N ALA A 241 -19.52 2.42 18.71
CA ALA A 241 -18.90 1.32 19.44
C ALA A 241 -17.41 1.57 19.64
N ARG A 242 -16.94 1.56 20.90
CA ARG A 242 -15.52 1.49 21.24
C ARG A 242 -15.04 0.06 21.07
N LEU A 243 -14.03 -0.16 20.22
CA LEU A 243 -13.54 -1.49 19.85
C LEU A 243 -12.28 -1.90 20.61
N GLY A 244 -11.39 -0.94 20.90
CA GLY A 244 -10.13 -1.20 21.59
C GLY A 244 -9.33 0.07 21.84
N ALA A 245 -8.16 -0.08 22.48
CA ALA A 245 -7.26 1.03 22.76
C ALA A 245 -5.83 0.56 23.05
N ILE A 246 -4.88 1.48 23.00
CA ILE A 246 -3.57 1.35 23.67
C ILE A 246 -3.39 2.50 24.66
N LEU A 247 -2.77 2.20 25.79
CA LEU A 247 -2.31 3.20 26.76
C LEU A 247 -0.78 3.20 26.76
N VAL A 248 -0.18 4.31 26.31
CA VAL A 248 1.26 4.51 26.30
C VAL A 248 1.67 5.31 27.54
N PRO A 249 2.26 4.67 28.56
CA PRO A 249 2.72 5.39 29.75
C PRO A 249 3.88 6.32 29.43
N ASN A 250 4.20 7.24 30.34
CA ASN A 250 5.42 8.05 30.26
C ASN A 250 6.67 7.21 30.59
N ALA A 251 6.99 6.28 29.70
CA ALA A 251 8.12 5.39 29.78
C ALA A 251 8.48 4.93 28.36
N ARG A 252 9.70 4.42 28.20
CA ARG A 252 10.12 3.80 26.95
C ARG A 252 9.28 2.56 26.64
N GLY A 253 9.25 2.21 25.37
CA GLY A 253 8.62 1.00 24.87
C GLY A 253 7.42 1.28 23.98
N ILE A 254 7.07 0.26 23.23
CA ILE A 254 5.99 0.30 22.24
C ILE A 254 4.80 -0.49 22.78
N ARG A 255 3.59 0.00 22.51
CA ARG A 255 2.33 -0.68 22.83
C ARG A 255 1.63 -1.06 21.55
N ARG A 256 0.94 -2.20 21.56
CA ARG A 256 0.27 -2.77 20.39
C ARG A 256 -1.11 -3.29 20.76
N ALA A 257 -2.04 -3.18 19.84
CA ALA A 257 -3.33 -3.84 19.88
C ALA A 257 -3.71 -4.33 18.48
N SER A 258 -4.35 -5.49 18.42
CA SER A 258 -4.98 -6.02 17.21
C SER A 258 -6.48 -6.02 17.43
N ILE A 259 -7.18 -5.16 16.69
CA ILE A 259 -8.58 -4.82 16.94
C ILE A 259 -9.41 -5.28 15.74
N PRO A 260 -10.28 -6.29 15.89
CA PRO A 260 -11.20 -6.66 14.82
C PRO A 260 -12.08 -5.47 14.46
N ILE A 261 -12.23 -5.20 13.16
CA ILE A 261 -13.09 -4.13 12.65
C ILE A 261 -14.05 -4.68 11.60
N SER A 262 -15.19 -4.02 11.44
CA SER A 262 -16.15 -4.29 10.37
C SER A 262 -15.75 -3.57 9.08
N GLY A 263 -16.03 -4.19 7.93
CA GLY A 263 -15.98 -3.50 6.65
C GLY A 263 -17.04 -2.41 6.54
N ASP A 264 -16.87 -1.53 5.55
CA ASP A 264 -17.77 -0.46 5.12
C ASP A 264 -18.08 0.63 6.15
N VAL A 265 -17.56 0.50 7.37
CA VAL A 265 -17.68 1.50 8.44
C VAL A 265 -16.32 2.14 8.69
N PRO A 266 -16.17 3.47 8.55
CA PRO A 266 -14.94 4.17 8.90
C PRO A 266 -14.52 3.87 10.35
N ALA A 267 -13.25 3.53 10.54
CA ALA A 267 -12.66 3.43 11.87
C ALA A 267 -12.16 4.81 12.29
N ARG A 268 -12.44 5.20 13.53
CA ARG A 268 -11.96 6.43 14.14
C ARG A 268 -10.99 6.12 15.26
N ILE A 269 -9.84 6.78 15.22
CA ILE A 269 -8.84 6.78 16.28
C ILE A 269 -8.89 8.13 16.98
N GLU A 270 -8.99 8.12 18.29
CA GLU A 270 -8.91 9.33 19.13
C GLU A 270 -7.70 9.23 20.03
N VAL A 271 -6.79 10.21 19.91
CA VAL A 271 -5.56 10.30 20.69
C VAL A 271 -5.69 11.43 21.70
N THR A 272 -5.50 11.11 22.98
CA THR A 272 -5.66 12.06 24.09
C THR A 272 -4.51 11.97 25.08
N THR A 273 -4.29 13.05 25.82
CA THR A 273 -3.38 13.06 26.97
C THR A 273 -3.90 14.00 28.05
N ALA A 274 -3.62 13.68 29.31
CA ALA A 274 -3.96 14.56 30.43
C ALA A 274 -3.03 15.78 30.52
N ARG A 275 -1.83 15.70 29.92
CA ARG A 275 -0.85 16.79 29.89
C ARG A 275 0.01 16.71 28.63
N ASP A 276 -0.04 17.76 27.84
CA ASP A 276 0.57 17.84 26.52
C ASP A 276 2.09 17.97 26.49
N GLY A 277 2.69 18.66 27.46
CA GLY A 277 4.14 18.71 27.67
C GLY A 277 4.96 18.60 26.37
N ARG A 278 5.96 17.73 26.34
CA ARG A 278 6.57 17.22 25.10
C ARG A 278 6.22 15.76 24.94
N ARG A 279 5.02 15.41 24.48
CA ARG A 279 4.63 13.98 24.37
C ARG A 279 5.17 13.29 23.12
N HIS A 280 5.47 14.02 22.03
CA HIS A 280 6.07 13.49 20.79
C HIS A 280 5.64 12.04 20.50
N PHE A 281 4.33 11.88 20.23
CA PHE A 281 3.73 10.56 20.13
C PHE A 281 3.92 10.02 18.72
N CYS A 282 4.34 8.76 18.64
CA CYS A 282 4.56 8.03 17.41
C CYS A 282 3.44 7.00 17.28
N LEU A 283 2.63 7.14 16.23
CA LEU A 283 1.45 6.33 15.97
C LEU A 283 1.64 5.56 14.65
N ASN A 284 1.46 4.25 14.69
CA ASN A 284 1.41 3.42 13.51
C ASN A 284 0.08 2.65 13.49
N VAL A 285 -0.60 2.70 12.35
CA VAL A 285 -1.92 2.13 12.17
C VAL A 285 -1.94 1.44 10.82
N ARG A 286 -2.28 0.16 10.82
CA ARG A 286 -2.46 -0.63 9.61
C ARG A 286 -3.80 -1.33 9.67
N ILE A 287 -4.52 -1.36 8.56
CA ILE A 287 -5.66 -2.26 8.42
C ILE A 287 -5.20 -3.41 7.56
N ALA A 288 -5.33 -4.61 8.10
CA ALA A 288 -4.97 -5.83 7.43
C ALA A 288 -6.18 -6.75 7.27
N GLU A 289 -6.29 -7.36 6.10
CA GLU A 289 -7.21 -8.44 5.81
C GLU A 289 -6.46 -9.77 5.96
N GLY A 290 -6.96 -10.67 6.80
CA GLY A 290 -6.33 -11.96 7.06
C GLY A 290 -7.35 -13.11 7.11
N PRO A 291 -6.87 -14.36 7.29
CA PRO A 291 -7.75 -15.51 7.50
C PRO A 291 -8.68 -15.30 8.71
N GLY A 292 -9.96 -15.60 8.51
CA GLY A 292 -11.05 -15.52 9.49
C GLY A 292 -10.82 -16.43 10.70
#